data_AF-A0A4Q3LQE9-F1
#
_entry.id   AF-A0A4Q3LQE9-F1
#
_cell.length_a   1.000
_cell.length_b   1.000
_cell.length_c   1.000
_cell.angle_alpha   90.00
_cell.angle_beta   90.00
_cell.angle_gamma   90.00
#
_symmetry.space_group_name_H-M   'P 1'
#
loop_
_entity.id
_entity.type
_entity.pdbx_description
1 polymer ?
#
loop_
_entity_poly.entity_id
_entity_poly.type
_entity_poly.pdbx_seq_one_letter_code
_entity_poly.pdbx_strand_id
1 'polypeptide(L)'
;MGRAFIGDGIATIVSGSAGGTGVTTYAENIGVMAATKIYSTAVFLVAGLIALVLGFSPKFGALIQAIPLPVMGGVSIVVFGLIAVAGAKIWVDNRVDFSDNKNLIVAAITLIIGTGDFTLKFGEFALGGIGTATFGAIILYALLNRRSA
;
A
#
# COMPACT_ATOMS: atom_id res chain seq x y z
N MET A 1 14.41 2.20 -9.47
CA MET A 1 13.94 1.03 -8.69
C MET A 1 14.83 0.77 -7.47
N GLY A 2 16.06 0.26 -7.61
CA GLY A 2 16.87 -0.17 -6.44
C GLY A 2 17.08 0.86 -5.33
N ARG A 3 17.39 2.12 -5.67
CA ARG A 3 17.57 3.20 -4.68
C ARG A 3 16.30 3.54 -3.90
N ALA A 4 15.12 3.40 -4.52
CA ALA A 4 13.84 3.64 -3.86
C ALA A 4 13.53 2.54 -2.84
N PHE A 5 13.75 1.26 -3.22
CA PHE A 5 13.59 0.14 -2.28
C PHE A 5 14.55 0.21 -1.09
N ILE A 6 15.81 0.60 -1.34
CA ILE A 6 16.77 0.81 -0.25
C ILE A 6 16.32 1.98 0.64
N GLY A 7 15.80 3.06 0.06
CA GLY A 7 15.23 4.18 0.80
C GLY A 7 14.08 3.76 1.73
N ASP A 8 13.09 3.04 1.20
CA ASP A 8 11.95 2.52 1.98
C ASP A 8 12.41 1.54 3.06
N GLY A 9 13.39 0.68 2.75
CA GLY A 9 13.99 -0.25 3.69
C GLY A 9 14.69 0.46 4.85
N ILE A 10 15.54 1.46 4.56
CA ILE A 10 16.22 2.26 5.59
C ILE A 10 15.20 3.02 6.43
N ALA A 11 14.21 3.66 5.80
CA ALA A 11 13.16 4.38 6.51
C ALA A 11 12.36 3.45 7.43
N THR A 12 12.07 2.23 6.99
CA THR A 12 11.41 1.20 7.80
C THR A 12 12.29 0.74 8.96
N ILE A 13 13.59 0.54 8.76
CA ILE A 13 14.54 0.19 9.83
C ILE A 13 14.57 1.31 10.89
N VAL A 14 14.69 2.56 10.46
CA VAL A 14 14.69 3.71 11.38
C VAL A 14 13.37 3.80 12.14
N SER A 15 12.23 3.73 11.45
CA SER A 15 10.90 3.75 12.06
C SER A 15 10.75 2.63 13.09
N GLY A 16 11.03 1.39 12.71
CA GLY A 16 10.93 0.23 13.61
C GLY A 16 11.88 0.32 14.81
N SER A 17 13.11 0.83 14.61
CA SER A 17 14.06 1.04 15.71
C SER A 17 13.60 2.07 16.74
N ALA A 18 12.77 3.02 16.31
CA ALA A 18 12.15 4.04 17.16
C ALA A 18 10.76 3.62 17.70
N GLY A 19 10.34 2.36 17.47
CA GLY A 19 9.03 1.84 17.89
C GLY A 19 7.86 2.19 16.96
N GLY A 20 8.14 2.73 15.78
CA GLY A 20 7.15 3.00 14.73
C GLY A 20 6.78 1.77 13.89
N THR A 21 5.86 1.97 12.96
CA THR A 21 5.40 0.92 12.02
C THR A 21 6.21 0.92 10.72
N GLY A 22 6.05 -0.13 9.92
CA GLY A 22 6.61 -0.16 8.57
C GLY A 22 6.08 1.00 7.71
N VAL A 23 6.95 1.61 6.93
CA VAL A 23 6.62 2.78 6.09
C VAL A 23 6.73 2.42 4.61
N THR A 24 5.96 3.12 3.78
CA THR A 24 5.94 2.90 2.33
C THR A 24 5.55 4.19 1.61
N THR A 25 5.74 4.23 0.30
CA THR A 25 5.29 5.33 -0.54
C THR A 25 3.75 5.34 -0.65
N TYR A 26 3.12 6.44 -0.27
CA TYR A 26 1.67 6.60 -0.32
C TYR A 26 1.15 6.93 -1.73
N ALA A 27 0.16 6.17 -2.20
CA ALA A 27 -0.47 6.39 -3.51
C ALA A 27 -1.18 7.75 -3.62
N GLU A 28 -1.68 8.27 -2.51
CA GLU A 28 -2.37 9.56 -2.44
C GLU A 28 -1.43 10.73 -2.77
N ASN A 29 -0.17 10.65 -2.32
CA ASN A 29 0.85 11.65 -2.64
C ASN A 29 1.16 11.67 -4.14
N ILE A 30 1.13 10.51 -4.80
CA ILE A 30 1.28 10.41 -6.26
C ILE A 30 0.10 11.09 -6.96
N GLY A 31 -1.12 10.94 -6.44
CA GLY A 31 -2.31 11.64 -6.91
C GLY A 31 -2.18 13.16 -6.82
N VAL A 32 -1.72 13.68 -5.67
CA VAL A 32 -1.49 15.13 -5.48
C VAL A 32 -0.43 15.66 -6.44
N MET A 33 0.67 14.94 -6.65
CA MET A 33 1.69 15.34 -7.63
C MET A 33 1.13 15.37 -9.06
N ALA A 34 0.28 14.41 -9.42
CA ALA A 34 -0.36 14.38 -10.74
C ALA A 34 -1.32 15.56 -10.95
N ALA A 35 -2.05 15.98 -9.90
CA ALA A 35 -2.98 17.10 -9.97
C ALA A 35 -2.29 18.47 -9.95
N THR A 36 -1.29 18.63 -9.07
CA THR A 36 -0.57 19.91 -8.89
C THR A 36 0.56 20.12 -9.90
N LYS A 37 1.02 19.05 -10.56
CA LYS A 37 2.21 19.03 -11.44
C LYS A 37 3.49 19.50 -10.73
N ILE A 38 3.53 19.43 -9.40
CA ILE A 38 4.72 19.76 -8.60
C ILE A 38 5.41 18.45 -8.22
N TYR A 39 6.55 18.17 -8.84
CA TYR A 39 7.35 16.96 -8.62
C TYR A 39 8.65 17.23 -7.84
N SER A 40 8.73 18.38 -7.16
CA SER A 40 9.94 18.79 -6.45
C SER A 40 10.16 17.96 -5.19
N THR A 41 11.36 17.36 -5.07
CA THR A 41 11.77 16.60 -3.87
C THR A 41 11.89 17.48 -2.63
N ALA A 42 12.12 18.79 -2.80
CA ALA A 42 12.18 19.74 -1.68
C ALA A 42 10.86 19.83 -0.92
N VAL A 43 9.72 19.65 -1.62
CA VAL A 43 8.39 19.67 -0.98
C VAL A 43 8.25 18.53 0.04
N PHE A 44 8.81 17.35 -0.26
CA PHE A 44 8.80 16.22 0.66
C PHE A 44 9.68 16.43 1.88
N LEU A 45 10.82 17.13 1.74
CA LEU A 45 11.65 17.51 2.89
C LEU A 45 10.91 18.48 3.81
N VAL A 46 10.27 19.51 3.25
CA VAL A 46 9.48 20.47 4.01
C VAL A 46 8.29 19.79 4.69
N ALA A 47 7.56 18.93 3.98
CA ALA A 47 6.45 18.17 4.54
C ALA A 47 6.91 17.25 5.70
N GLY A 48 8.06 16.59 5.55
CA GLY A 48 8.65 15.76 6.62
C GLY A 48 9.04 16.56 7.85
N LEU A 49 9.63 17.75 7.67
CA LEU A 49 9.96 18.66 8.78
C LEU A 49 8.71 19.17 9.49
N ILE A 50 7.67 19.55 8.75
CA ILE A 50 6.37 19.94 9.32
C ILE A 50 5.77 18.78 10.12
N ALA A 51 5.76 17.57 9.55
CA ALA A 51 5.25 16.38 10.22
C ALA A 51 6.03 16.07 11.52
N LEU A 52 7.35 16.24 11.52
CA LEU A 52 8.17 16.08 12.71
C LEU A 52 7.78 17.09 13.80
N VAL A 53 7.71 18.38 13.46
CA VAL A 53 7.33 19.44 14.41
C VAL A 53 5.93 19.22 14.96
N LEU A 54 4.96 18.87 14.11
CA LEU A 54 3.60 18.58 14.53
C LEU A 54 3.50 17.29 15.35
N GLY A 55 4.32 16.28 15.05
CA GLY A 55 4.38 15.03 15.79
C GLY A 55 4.81 15.20 17.24
N PHE A 56 5.68 16.18 17.52
CA PHE A 56 6.07 16.54 18.89
C PHE A 56 5.10 17.50 19.59
N SER A 57 4.02 17.94 18.94
CA SER A 57 3.04 18.88 19.50
C SER A 57 1.88 18.15 20.19
N PRO A 58 1.75 18.22 21.53
CA PRO A 58 0.65 17.56 22.24
C PRO A 58 -0.72 18.15 21.87
N LYS A 59 -0.77 19.46 21.56
CA LYS A 59 -2.00 20.14 21.13
C LYS A 59 -2.50 19.63 19.78
N PHE A 60 -1.57 19.35 18.86
CA PHE A 60 -1.94 18.79 17.56
C PHE A 60 -2.43 17.34 17.70
N GLY A 61 -1.78 16.54 18.57
CA GLY A 61 -2.27 15.21 18.93
C GLY A 61 -3.69 15.23 19.50
N ALA A 62 -3.99 16.16 20.42
CA ALA A 62 -5.33 16.33 20.97
C ALA A 62 -6.37 16.73 19.90
N LEU A 63 -5.98 17.56 18.92
CA LEU A 63 -6.85 17.91 17.80
C LEU A 63 -7.20 16.69 16.94
N ILE A 64 -6.22 15.82 16.64
CA ILE A 64 -6.47 14.58 15.89
C ILE A 64 -7.44 13.67 16.67
N GLN A 65 -7.26 13.54 17.98
CA GLN A 65 -8.15 12.74 18.83
C GLN A 65 -9.56 13.33 18.95
N ALA A 66 -9.73 14.62 18.72
CA ALA A 66 -11.04 15.28 18.69
C ALA A 66 -11.81 15.07 17.38
N ILE A 67 -11.19 14.49 16.34
CA ILE A 67 -11.86 14.22 15.06
C ILE A 67 -12.95 13.17 15.26
N PRO A 68 -14.22 13.44 14.86
CA PRO A 68 -15.31 12.48 15.00
C PRO A 68 -15.04 11.19 14.22
N LEU A 69 -15.39 10.04 14.82
CA LEU A 69 -15.27 8.73 14.18
C LEU A 69 -15.91 8.65 12.78
N PRO A 70 -17.09 9.24 12.51
CA PRO A 70 -17.67 9.22 11.16
C PRO A 70 -16.79 9.91 10.11
N VAL A 71 -16.04 10.95 10.47
CA VAL A 71 -15.12 11.66 9.57
C VAL A 71 -13.90 10.79 9.28
N MET A 72 -13.34 10.15 10.32
CA MET A 72 -12.22 9.20 10.15
C MET A 72 -12.60 8.03 9.24
N GLY A 73 -13.84 7.53 9.35
CA GLY A 73 -14.39 6.51 8.45
C GLY A 73 -14.45 7.00 7.00
N GLY A 74 -14.96 8.23 6.77
CA GLY A 74 -15.03 8.84 5.44
C GLY A 74 -13.65 9.00 4.79
N VAL A 75 -12.66 9.50 5.55
CA VAL A 75 -11.28 9.61 5.08
C VAL A 75 -10.72 8.23 4.72
N SER A 76 -10.94 7.22 5.56
CA SER A 76 -10.47 5.85 5.30
C SER A 76 -11.05 5.27 4.01
N ILE A 77 -12.33 5.51 3.74
CA ILE A 77 -12.99 5.07 2.49
C ILE A 77 -12.30 5.70 1.27
N VAL A 78 -12.00 7.01 1.32
CA VAL A 78 -11.31 7.71 0.22
C VAL A 78 -9.91 7.14 0.02
N VAL A 79 -9.13 7.01 1.09
CA VAL A 79 -7.75 6.49 1.06
C VAL A 79 -7.73 5.07 0.46
N PHE A 80 -8.52 4.15 1.03
CA PHE A 80 -8.55 2.76 0.57
C PHE A 80 -9.13 2.62 -0.84
N GLY A 81 -10.11 3.45 -1.22
CA GLY A 81 -10.64 3.51 -2.57
C GLY A 81 -9.57 3.96 -3.59
N LEU A 82 -8.79 4.99 -3.27
CA LEU A 82 -7.69 5.45 -4.10
C LEU A 82 -6.60 4.39 -4.25
N ILE A 83 -6.28 3.65 -3.18
CA ILE A 83 -5.31 2.54 -3.23
C ILE A 83 -5.82 1.43 -4.16
N ALA A 84 -7.11 1.04 -4.05
CA ALA A 84 -7.70 0.01 -4.91
C ALA A 84 -7.66 0.42 -6.40
N VAL A 85 -8.04 1.67 -6.71
CA VAL A 85 -8.00 2.19 -8.09
C VAL A 85 -6.56 2.33 -8.60
N ALA A 86 -5.60 2.69 -7.74
CA ALA A 86 -4.19 2.71 -8.11
C ALA A 86 -3.68 1.31 -8.51
N GLY A 87 -4.13 0.26 -7.80
CA GLY A 87 -3.88 -1.14 -8.20
C GLY A 87 -4.43 -1.48 -9.58
N ALA A 88 -5.69 -1.12 -9.84
CA ALA A 88 -6.30 -1.33 -11.17
C ALA A 88 -5.58 -0.54 -12.28
N LYS A 89 -5.15 0.69 -11.98
CA LYS A 89 -4.36 1.52 -12.90
C LYS A 89 -3.06 0.84 -13.31
N ILE A 90 -2.37 0.13 -12.40
CA ILE A 90 -1.16 -0.63 -12.74
C ILE A 90 -1.45 -1.67 -13.83
N TRP A 91 -2.59 -2.37 -13.77
CA TRP A 91 -2.97 -3.33 -14.82
C TRP A 91 -3.24 -2.65 -16.17
N VAL A 92 -3.92 -1.51 -16.15
CA VAL A 92 -4.23 -0.74 -17.36
C VAL A 92 -2.95 -0.18 -18.00
N ASP A 93 -2.08 0.44 -17.20
CA ASP A 93 -0.83 1.06 -17.67
C ASP A 93 0.12 0.00 -18.25
N ASN A 94 0.13 -1.22 -17.69
CA ASN A 94 0.92 -2.36 -18.19
C ASN A 94 0.19 -3.18 -19.27
N ARG A 95 -1.00 -2.78 -19.71
CA ARG A 95 -1.80 -3.45 -20.74
C ARG A 95 -2.00 -4.95 -20.47
N VAL A 96 -2.34 -5.29 -19.22
CA VAL A 96 -2.64 -6.68 -18.84
C VAL A 96 -3.85 -7.18 -19.63
N ASP A 97 -3.65 -8.25 -20.40
CA ASP A 97 -4.74 -8.90 -21.14
C ASP A 97 -5.49 -9.88 -20.24
N PHE A 98 -6.72 -9.51 -19.86
CA PHE A 98 -7.62 -10.37 -19.09
C PHE A 98 -8.42 -11.35 -19.96
N SER A 99 -8.25 -11.32 -21.29
CA SER A 99 -8.74 -12.38 -22.18
C SER A 99 -7.91 -13.66 -22.03
N ASP A 100 -6.64 -13.54 -21.59
CA ASP A 100 -5.86 -14.69 -21.17
C ASP A 100 -6.38 -15.19 -19.82
N ASN A 101 -6.94 -16.41 -19.83
CA ASN A 101 -7.42 -17.11 -18.65
C ASN A 101 -6.38 -17.15 -17.52
N LYS A 102 -5.08 -17.18 -17.83
CA LYS A 102 -4.02 -17.20 -16.80
C LYS A 102 -4.03 -15.91 -15.98
N ASN A 103 -4.09 -14.75 -16.64
CA ASN A 103 -4.12 -13.45 -15.98
C ASN A 103 -5.44 -13.25 -15.23
N LEU A 104 -6.56 -13.65 -15.85
CA LEU A 104 -7.90 -13.55 -15.26
C LEU A 104 -8.00 -14.37 -13.97
N ILE A 105 -7.58 -15.64 -14.00
CA ILE A 105 -7.64 -16.54 -12.83
C ILE A 105 -6.74 -16.03 -11.70
N VAL A 106 -5.51 -15.59 -12.03
CA VAL A 106 -4.58 -15.05 -11.02
C VAL A 106 -5.16 -13.81 -10.36
N ALA A 107 -5.68 -12.86 -11.13
CA ALA A 107 -6.27 -11.64 -10.58
C ALA A 107 -7.52 -11.93 -9.72
N ALA A 108 -8.45 -12.76 -10.22
CA ALA A 108 -9.69 -13.09 -9.53
C ALA A 108 -9.44 -13.78 -8.18
N ILE A 109 -8.59 -14.81 -8.15
CA ILE A 109 -8.28 -15.56 -6.93
C ILE A 109 -7.56 -14.66 -5.92
N THR A 110 -6.58 -13.88 -6.37
CA THR A 110 -5.83 -12.96 -5.51
C THR A 110 -6.73 -11.92 -4.87
N LEU A 111 -7.66 -11.34 -5.65
CA LEU A 111 -8.63 -10.37 -5.13
C LEU A 111 -9.50 -10.99 -4.04
N ILE A 112 -10.10 -12.16 -4.27
CA ILE A 112 -10.99 -12.81 -3.30
C ILE A 112 -10.24 -13.22 -2.03
N ILE A 113 -9.04 -13.80 -2.15
CA ILE A 113 -8.23 -14.17 -0.98
C ILE A 113 -7.85 -12.93 -0.16
N GLY A 114 -7.49 -11.83 -0.84
CA GLY A 114 -7.08 -10.58 -0.20
C GLY A 114 -8.25 -9.86 0.49
N THR A 115 -9.37 -9.68 -0.21
CA THR A 115 -10.55 -8.98 0.33
C THR A 115 -11.32 -9.81 1.34
N GLY A 116 -11.26 -11.14 1.24
CA GLY A 116 -11.89 -12.08 2.17
C GLY A 116 -11.09 -12.29 3.47
N ASP A 117 -9.98 -11.57 3.64
CA ASP A 117 -9.04 -11.69 4.77
C ASP A 117 -8.68 -13.13 5.12
N PHE A 118 -8.30 -13.91 4.10
CA PHE A 118 -8.00 -15.32 4.29
C PHE A 118 -6.66 -15.50 5.00
N THR A 119 -6.69 -15.44 6.34
CA THR A 119 -5.51 -15.52 7.18
C THR A 119 -5.09 -16.98 7.40
N LEU A 120 -3.87 -17.33 6.98
CA LEU A 120 -3.28 -18.65 7.25
C LEU A 120 -2.55 -18.64 8.59
N LYS A 121 -3.00 -19.50 9.51
CA LYS A 121 -2.39 -19.66 10.83
C LYS A 121 -1.48 -20.89 10.86
N PHE A 122 -0.23 -20.69 11.21
CA PHE A 122 0.78 -21.73 11.41
C PHE A 122 1.27 -21.65 12.87
N GLY A 123 0.52 -22.27 13.78
CA GLY A 123 0.77 -22.15 15.22
C GLY A 123 0.57 -20.71 15.69
N GLU A 124 1.61 -20.09 16.25
CA GLU A 124 1.59 -18.67 16.67
C GLU A 124 1.79 -17.68 15.52
N PHE A 125 2.25 -18.13 14.36
CA PHE A 125 2.42 -17.28 13.20
C PHE A 125 1.10 -17.16 12.43
N ALA A 126 0.64 -15.93 12.19
CA ALA A 126 -0.52 -15.65 11.35
C ALA A 126 -0.09 -14.83 10.13
N LEU A 127 -0.28 -15.38 8.94
CA LEU A 127 -0.11 -14.67 7.69
C LEU A 127 -1.45 -14.04 7.31
N GLY A 128 -1.57 -12.72 7.46
CA GLY A 128 -2.80 -11.99 7.17
C GLY A 128 -3.26 -12.07 5.71
N GLY A 129 -4.52 -11.75 5.44
CA GLY A 129 -5.16 -11.93 4.13
C GLY A 129 -4.43 -11.31 2.95
N ILE A 130 -3.84 -10.12 3.13
CA ILE A 130 -3.03 -9.48 2.08
C ILE A 130 -1.74 -10.27 1.81
N GLY A 131 -1.12 -10.81 2.86
CA GLY A 131 0.08 -11.62 2.75
C GLY A 131 -0.19 -12.94 2.03
N THR A 132 -1.25 -13.66 2.42
CA THR A 132 -1.66 -14.91 1.78
C THR A 132 -2.05 -14.70 0.32
N ALA A 133 -2.79 -13.64 0.01
CA ALA A 133 -3.13 -13.26 -1.36
C ALA A 133 -1.87 -13.01 -2.21
N THR A 134 -0.88 -12.29 -1.67
CA THR A 134 0.36 -11.96 -2.38
C THR A 134 1.15 -13.22 -2.74
N PHE A 135 1.38 -14.11 -1.77
CA PHE A 135 2.07 -15.38 -2.04
C PHE A 135 1.26 -16.28 -2.97
N GLY A 136 -0.06 -16.33 -2.79
CA GLY A 136 -0.98 -17.07 -3.65
C GLY A 136 -0.87 -16.62 -5.11
N ALA A 137 -0.87 -15.30 -5.36
CA ALA A 137 -0.74 -14.72 -6.69
C ALA A 137 0.57 -15.15 -7.37
N ILE A 138 1.69 -15.04 -6.67
CA ILE A 138 3.02 -15.37 -7.20
C ILE A 138 3.11 -16.86 -7.55
N ILE A 139 2.69 -17.73 -6.63
CA ILE A 139 2.75 -19.19 -6.82
C ILE A 139 1.83 -19.60 -7.96
N LEU A 140 0.58 -19.11 -7.97
CA LEU A 140 -0.40 -19.44 -8.98
C LEU A 140 0.06 -19.00 -10.38
N TYR A 141 0.57 -17.77 -10.51
CA TYR A 141 1.12 -17.28 -11.76
C TYR A 141 2.32 -18.12 -12.22
N ALA A 142 3.24 -18.46 -11.31
CA ALA A 142 4.40 -19.29 -11.64
C ALA A 142 4.01 -20.70 -12.11
N LEU A 143 3.00 -21.33 -11.49
CA LEU A 143 2.50 -22.65 -11.87
C LEU A 143 1.81 -22.63 -13.24
N LEU A 144 0.97 -21.62 -13.49
CA LEU A 144 0.27 -21.47 -14.77
C LEU A 144 1.23 -21.13 -15.91
N ASN A 145 2.28 -20.33 -15.64
CA ASN A 145 3.27 -19.98 -16.64
C ASN A 145 4.15 -21.19 -17.04
N ARG A 146 4.45 -22.10 -16.10
CA ARG A 146 5.20 -23.33 -16.39
C ARG A 146 4.44 -24.34 -17.26
N ARG A 147 3.10 -24.30 -17.28
CA ARG A 147 2.28 -25.20 -18.11
C ARG A 147 2.14 -24.76 -19.57
N SER A 148 2.57 -23.54 -19.91
CA SER A 148 2.55 -23.03 -21.28
C SER A 148 3.90 -23.11 -22.01
N ALA A 149 4.91 -23.72 -21.39
CA ALA A 149 6.19 -24.08 -22.01
C ALA A 149 6.26 -25.60 -22.20
#